data_AF-A0A0J1GIH6-F1
#
_entry.id   AF-A0A0J1GIH6-F1
#
_cell.length_a   1.000
_cell.length_b   1.000
_cell.length_c   1.000
_cell.angle_alpha   90.00
_cell.angle_beta   90.00
_cell.angle_gamma   90.00
#
_symmetry.space_group_name_H-M   'P 1'
#
loop_
_entity.id
_entity.type
_entity.pdbx_description
1 polymer ?
#
loop_
_entity_poly.entity_id
_entity_poly.type
_entity_poly.pdbx_seq_one_letter_code
_entity_poly.pdbx_strand_id
1 'polypeptide(L)'
;MSIEFWLQLAVVLTCIGVGGRFGGVGLGAAGGLGVCILVLGFGLQPASPPITVLLIIIAVIACTSVLQGAGGLDFLVRVAEKLLRKKPSAITFLGPLISSMFVVFCGTSYVAFAVYPVIAEVAAEAKIRPERPMSMAVIASGIAITASPMSAATAGMIATLSMYGVSFFQILAVSMPAFVIGTLCGCAFVYKRGAELENDPEFQRRVASGEYQMLHEDEAVMAERAEYKPTKTVKLSVLLFGLGVATVILFGTFKSLLPSWDIDGKTVVLSTPMLIQMVMLACALFIIIFAKVPSDKFASGSVFRSGLIGVVGVFGISWMTGTFFNAYQPFFETTFEGMVESAPMMFGLILFCFSAVIFSPSATVSALMPLGAAMGIPPALLVALYPATCGDFIVPGAGQIGCVSFDRTGTTKLGTYVVNHSYILPGFVMVISAVTAGYFISKIVF
;
A
#
# COMPACT_ATOMS: atom_id res chain seq x y z
N MET A 1 4.62 18.19 31.88
CA MET A 1 4.34 16.77 31.57
C MET A 1 4.92 15.90 32.67
N SER A 2 4.19 14.88 33.11
CA SER A 2 4.67 13.93 34.11
C SER A 2 5.76 13.02 33.53
N ILE A 3 6.58 12.43 34.39
CA ILE A 3 7.55 11.40 34.00
C ILE A 3 6.86 10.19 33.36
N GLU A 4 5.64 9.89 33.80
CA GLU A 4 4.81 8.80 33.29
C GLU A 4 4.49 8.96 31.80
N PHE A 5 4.18 10.18 31.34
CA PHE A 5 3.94 10.44 29.92
C PHE A 5 5.13 10.03 29.06
N TRP A 6 6.34 10.44 29.45
CA TRP A 6 7.56 10.16 28.69
C TRP A 6 7.92 8.68 28.72
N LEU A 7 7.69 7.99 29.85
CA LEU A 7 7.90 6.55 29.95
C LEU A 7 6.92 5.78 29.07
N GLN A 8 5.64 6.15 29.08
CA GLN A 8 4.61 5.53 28.25
C GLN A 8 4.85 5.80 26.75
N LEU A 9 5.26 7.02 26.39
CA LEU A 9 5.67 7.35 25.03
C LEU A 9 6.90 6.52 24.62
N ALA A 10 7.87 6.37 25.50
CA ALA A 10 9.04 5.53 25.25
C ALA A 10 8.65 4.06 25.03
N VAL A 11 7.67 3.53 25.75
CA VAL A 11 7.10 2.19 25.50
C VAL A 11 6.54 2.11 24.09
N VAL A 12 5.68 3.06 23.69
CA VAL A 12 5.08 3.09 22.34
C VAL A 12 6.16 3.14 21.26
N LEU A 13 7.12 4.06 21.36
CA LEU A 13 8.20 4.23 20.39
C LEU A 13 9.11 2.99 20.33
N THR A 14 9.41 2.37 21.47
CA THR A 14 10.22 1.16 21.54
C THR A 14 9.49 -0.03 20.90
N CYS A 15 8.20 -0.22 21.19
CA CYS A 15 7.40 -1.27 20.58
C CYS A 15 7.28 -1.11 19.06
N ILE A 16 7.09 0.12 18.55
CA ILE A 16 7.08 0.37 17.09
C ILE A 16 8.46 0.08 16.49
N GLY A 17 9.53 0.64 17.07
CA GLY A 17 10.89 0.51 16.53
C GLY A 17 11.42 -0.93 16.54
N VAL A 18 11.14 -1.69 17.60
CA VAL A 18 11.51 -3.11 17.71
C VAL A 18 10.59 -3.96 16.83
N GLY A 19 9.28 -3.78 16.94
CA GLY A 19 8.29 -4.54 16.17
C GLY A 19 8.50 -4.42 14.66
N GLY A 20 8.82 -3.21 14.18
CA GLY A 20 9.06 -2.92 12.77
C GLY A 20 10.18 -3.77 12.16
N ARG A 21 11.21 -4.09 12.94
CA ARG A 21 12.33 -4.96 12.51
C ARG A 21 11.91 -6.41 12.25
N PHE A 22 10.82 -6.84 12.86
CA PHE A 22 10.29 -8.20 12.74
C PHE A 22 9.09 -8.28 11.75
N GLY A 23 8.83 -7.21 10.98
CA GLY A 23 7.76 -7.15 9.98
C GLY A 23 6.36 -7.10 10.59
N GLY A 24 5.32 -7.37 9.78
CA GLY A 24 3.92 -7.16 10.17
C GLY A 24 3.47 -7.94 11.43
N VAL A 25 3.84 -9.22 11.56
CA VAL A 25 3.50 -10.01 12.76
C VAL A 25 4.26 -9.49 13.99
N GLY A 26 5.53 -9.12 13.80
CA GLY A 26 6.35 -8.52 14.85
C GLY A 26 5.78 -7.20 15.36
N LEU A 27 5.34 -6.33 14.47
CA LEU A 27 4.61 -5.10 14.79
C LEU A 27 3.34 -5.38 15.59
N GLY A 28 2.56 -6.40 15.20
CA GLY A 28 1.37 -6.80 15.93
C GLY A 28 1.67 -7.31 17.34
N ALA A 29 2.66 -8.19 17.48
CA ALA A 29 3.09 -8.75 18.76
C ALA A 29 3.66 -7.67 19.69
N ALA A 30 4.51 -6.78 19.16
CA ALA A 30 5.07 -5.65 19.92
C ALA A 30 3.98 -4.66 20.35
N GLY A 31 2.99 -4.40 19.49
CA GLY A 31 1.82 -3.61 19.85
C GLY A 31 1.01 -4.25 20.98
N GLY A 32 0.75 -5.55 20.91
CA GLY A 32 0.08 -6.29 22.00
C GLY A 32 0.85 -6.22 23.32
N LEU A 33 2.17 -6.40 23.29
CA LEU A 33 3.03 -6.21 24.47
C LEU A 33 2.94 -4.77 25.00
N GLY A 34 2.97 -3.78 24.11
CA GLY A 34 2.85 -2.37 24.49
C GLY A 34 1.52 -2.08 25.18
N VAL A 35 0.39 -2.61 24.67
CA VAL A 35 -0.91 -2.52 25.36
C VAL A 35 -0.82 -3.16 26.75
N CYS A 36 -0.23 -4.35 26.89
CA CYS A 36 -0.05 -4.98 28.21
C CYS A 36 0.73 -4.08 29.16
N ILE A 37 1.84 -3.47 28.72
CA ILE A 37 2.64 -2.58 29.57
C ILE A 37 1.87 -1.31 29.93
N LEU A 38 1.21 -0.67 28.96
CA LEU A 38 0.44 0.56 29.20
C LEU A 38 -0.75 0.33 30.15
N VAL A 39 -1.47 -0.78 29.97
CA VAL A 39 -2.68 -1.07 30.73
C VAL A 39 -2.35 -1.71 32.07
N LEU A 40 -1.59 -2.81 32.08
CA LEU A 40 -1.31 -3.57 33.30
C LEU A 40 -0.18 -2.95 34.12
N GLY A 41 0.78 -2.27 33.48
CA GLY A 41 1.88 -1.62 34.16
C GLY A 41 1.56 -0.18 34.60
N PHE A 42 1.02 0.63 33.70
CA PHE A 42 0.73 2.05 33.97
C PHE A 42 -0.74 2.35 34.30
N GLY A 43 -1.64 1.37 34.20
CA GLY A 43 -3.05 1.55 34.56
C GLY A 43 -3.89 2.33 33.54
N LEU A 44 -3.43 2.47 32.29
CA LEU A 44 -4.20 3.16 31.25
C LEU A 44 -5.46 2.38 30.89
N GLN A 45 -6.53 3.10 30.58
CA GLN A 45 -7.72 2.49 30.02
C GLN A 45 -7.43 2.02 28.58
N PRO A 46 -7.65 0.73 28.25
CA PRO A 46 -7.40 0.23 26.90
C PRO A 46 -8.37 0.87 25.91
N ALA A 47 -7.86 1.26 24.74
CA ALA A 47 -8.71 1.62 23.61
C ALA A 47 -9.39 0.39 23.01
N SER A 48 -10.37 0.60 22.14
CA SER A 48 -10.96 -0.48 21.35
C SER A 48 -10.05 -0.85 20.17
N PRO A 49 -9.85 -2.14 19.88
CA PRO A 49 -9.15 -2.54 18.67
C PRO A 49 -9.94 -2.15 17.41
N PRO A 50 -9.28 -1.95 16.25
CA PRO A 50 -9.91 -1.42 15.05
C PRO A 50 -10.70 -2.51 14.28
N ILE A 51 -11.67 -3.16 14.93
CA ILE A 51 -12.38 -4.35 14.41
C ILE A 51 -12.93 -4.13 13.01
N THR A 52 -13.56 -2.98 12.76
CA THR A 52 -14.11 -2.62 11.44
C THR A 52 -13.04 -2.66 10.34
N VAL A 53 -11.84 -2.13 10.62
CA VAL A 53 -10.72 -2.13 9.67
C VAL A 53 -10.23 -3.57 9.43
N LEU A 54 -10.06 -4.36 10.51
CA LEU A 54 -9.60 -5.74 10.40
C LEU A 54 -10.56 -6.59 9.56
N LEU A 55 -11.87 -6.45 9.77
CA LEU A 55 -12.90 -7.20 9.03
C LEU A 55 -12.93 -6.82 7.54
N ILE A 56 -12.76 -5.54 7.19
CA ILE A 56 -12.63 -5.13 5.78
C ILE A 56 -11.43 -5.82 5.15
N ILE A 57 -10.26 -5.77 5.82
CA ILE A 57 -9.01 -6.34 5.30
C ILE A 57 -9.17 -7.85 5.08
N ILE A 58 -9.74 -8.57 6.04
CA ILE A 58 -9.99 -10.02 5.95
C ILE A 58 -10.90 -10.36 4.75
N ALA A 59 -12.01 -9.62 4.57
CA ALA A 59 -12.93 -9.84 3.46
C ALA A 59 -12.27 -9.63 2.08
N VAL A 60 -11.46 -8.57 1.95
CA VAL A 60 -10.71 -8.29 0.72
C VAL A 60 -9.66 -9.38 0.45
N ILE A 61 -8.84 -9.73 1.45
CA ILE A 61 -7.78 -10.75 1.29
C ILE A 61 -8.40 -12.10 0.93
N ALA A 62 -9.52 -12.48 1.56
CA ALA A 62 -10.20 -13.72 1.23
C ALA A 62 -10.58 -13.76 -0.26
N CYS A 63 -11.16 -12.67 -0.78
CA CYS A 63 -11.50 -12.58 -2.20
C CYS A 63 -10.27 -12.58 -3.12
N THR A 64 -9.25 -11.77 -2.82
CA THR A 64 -8.03 -11.70 -3.63
C THR A 64 -7.23 -13.01 -3.57
N SER A 65 -7.28 -13.74 -2.45
CA SER A 65 -6.67 -15.06 -2.34
C SER A 65 -7.41 -16.11 -3.20
N VAL A 66 -8.74 -16.07 -3.22
CA VAL A 66 -9.53 -16.89 -4.15
C VAL A 66 -9.21 -16.54 -5.61
N LEU A 67 -9.06 -15.26 -5.95
CA LEU A 67 -8.60 -14.81 -7.27
C LEU A 67 -7.22 -15.40 -7.62
N GLN A 68 -6.29 -15.39 -6.67
CA GLN A 68 -4.96 -16.00 -6.82
C GLN A 68 -5.07 -17.52 -7.02
N GLY A 69 -5.88 -18.20 -6.21
CA GLY A 69 -6.12 -19.64 -6.33
C GLY A 69 -6.77 -20.04 -7.66
N ALA A 70 -7.51 -19.12 -8.29
CA ALA A 70 -8.07 -19.28 -9.62
C ALA A 70 -7.05 -19.10 -10.77
N GLY A 71 -5.79 -18.74 -10.47
CA GLY A 71 -4.77 -18.36 -11.47
C GLY A 71 -4.96 -16.95 -12.04
N GLY A 72 -5.84 -16.13 -11.44
CA GLY A 72 -6.16 -14.79 -11.93
C GLY A 72 -4.96 -13.84 -11.91
N LEU A 73 -4.12 -13.92 -10.87
CA LEU A 73 -2.89 -13.12 -10.78
C LEU A 73 -1.87 -13.49 -11.85
N ASP A 74 -1.69 -14.79 -12.14
CA ASP A 74 -0.78 -15.24 -13.20
C ASP A 74 -1.22 -14.74 -14.58
N PHE A 75 -2.54 -14.72 -14.81
CA PHE A 75 -3.09 -14.12 -16.03
C PHE A 75 -2.83 -12.61 -16.10
N LEU A 76 -3.02 -11.88 -15.00
CA LEU A 76 -2.70 -10.45 -14.96
C LEU A 76 -1.22 -10.22 -15.29
N VAL A 77 -0.28 -10.95 -14.68
CA VAL A 77 1.17 -10.82 -14.94
C VAL A 77 1.50 -10.96 -16.42
N ARG A 78 0.88 -11.90 -17.13
CA ARG A 78 1.05 -12.05 -18.60
C ARG A 78 0.54 -10.87 -19.38
N VAL A 79 -0.56 -10.26 -18.93
CA VAL A 79 -1.05 -9.02 -19.53
C VAL A 79 -0.04 -7.90 -19.31
N ALA A 80 0.52 -7.77 -18.10
CA ALA A 80 1.60 -6.81 -17.83
C ALA A 80 2.81 -7.03 -18.74
N GLU A 81 3.30 -8.26 -18.86
CA GLU A 81 4.45 -8.58 -19.72
C GLU A 81 4.22 -8.14 -21.17
N LYS A 82 3.05 -8.48 -21.74
CA LYS A 82 2.69 -8.06 -23.11
C LYS A 82 2.65 -6.54 -23.26
N LEU A 83 2.14 -5.82 -22.26
CA LEU A 83 2.07 -4.37 -22.28
C LEU A 83 3.47 -3.73 -22.16
N LEU A 84 4.35 -4.28 -21.32
CA LEU A 84 5.72 -3.80 -21.14
C LEU A 84 6.56 -4.01 -22.41
N ARG A 85 6.47 -5.19 -23.04
CA ARG A 85 7.20 -5.52 -24.27
C ARG A 85 6.68 -4.77 -25.51
N LYS A 86 5.49 -4.16 -25.47
CA LYS A 86 4.93 -3.41 -26.61
C LYS A 86 5.68 -2.10 -26.91
N LYS A 87 6.18 -1.42 -25.88
CA LYS A 87 6.95 -0.17 -26.04
C LYS A 87 8.10 -0.13 -25.02
N PRO A 88 9.12 -0.97 -25.21
CA PRO A 88 10.18 -1.16 -24.23
C PRO A 88 11.01 0.12 -24.02
N SER A 89 11.08 1.02 -25.02
CA SER A 89 11.74 2.34 -24.87
C SER A 89 11.07 3.26 -23.83
N ALA A 90 9.83 2.99 -23.44
CA ALA A 90 9.07 3.75 -22.44
C ALA A 90 9.00 3.02 -21.08
N ILE A 91 9.83 1.99 -20.85
CA ILE A 91 9.78 1.15 -19.65
C ILE A 91 9.89 1.94 -18.34
N THR A 92 10.62 3.07 -18.33
CA THR A 92 10.75 3.95 -17.17
C THR A 92 9.42 4.56 -16.72
N PHE A 93 8.44 4.68 -17.62
CA PHE A 93 7.08 5.09 -17.28
C PHE A 93 6.12 3.90 -17.21
N LEU A 94 6.19 2.98 -18.19
CA LEU A 94 5.29 1.85 -18.27
C LEU A 94 5.46 0.86 -17.11
N GLY A 95 6.69 0.56 -16.71
CA GLY A 95 6.99 -0.34 -15.60
C GLY A 95 6.27 0.09 -14.31
N PRO A 96 6.54 1.30 -13.80
CA PRO A 96 5.89 1.80 -12.59
C PRO A 96 4.37 1.91 -12.68
N LEU A 97 3.83 2.35 -13.82
CA LEU A 97 2.38 2.46 -14.01
C LEU A 97 1.70 1.08 -14.01
N ILE A 98 2.26 0.11 -14.73
CA ILE A 98 1.69 -1.24 -14.83
C ILE A 98 1.79 -1.98 -13.50
N SER A 99 2.94 -1.93 -12.82
CA SER A 99 3.08 -2.55 -11.49
C SER A 99 2.12 -1.92 -10.48
N SER A 100 1.94 -0.60 -10.53
CA SER A 100 1.01 0.09 -9.64
C SER A 100 -0.45 -0.20 -9.95
N MET A 101 -0.82 -0.39 -11.22
CA MET A 101 -2.19 -0.79 -11.59
C MET A 101 -2.56 -2.14 -10.94
N PHE A 102 -1.61 -3.06 -10.80
CA PHE A 102 -1.85 -4.33 -10.10
C PHE A 102 -2.13 -4.10 -8.62
N VAL A 103 -1.38 -3.19 -8.00
CA VAL A 103 -1.60 -2.83 -6.59
C VAL A 103 -2.93 -2.12 -6.40
N VAL A 104 -3.27 -1.16 -7.28
CA VAL A 104 -4.57 -0.47 -7.25
C VAL A 104 -5.71 -1.48 -7.36
N PHE A 105 -5.58 -2.47 -8.25
CA PHE A 105 -6.59 -3.51 -8.44
C PHE A 105 -6.66 -4.49 -7.26
N CYS A 106 -5.52 -5.02 -6.79
CA CYS A 106 -5.49 -6.10 -5.80
C CYS A 106 -5.45 -5.63 -4.34
N GLY A 107 -5.16 -4.35 -4.09
CA GLY A 107 -5.10 -3.75 -2.75
C GLY A 107 -3.80 -3.97 -1.97
N THR A 108 -2.77 -4.57 -2.58
CA THR A 108 -1.52 -4.93 -1.88
C THR A 108 -0.30 -4.77 -2.78
N SER A 109 0.80 -4.23 -2.24
CA SER A 109 2.05 -4.06 -3.01
C SER A 109 2.75 -5.39 -3.31
N TYR A 110 2.42 -6.46 -2.58
CA TYR A 110 3.04 -7.78 -2.78
C TYR A 110 2.78 -8.39 -4.16
N VAL A 111 1.68 -8.03 -4.83
CA VAL A 111 1.43 -8.54 -6.20
C VAL A 111 2.38 -7.95 -7.24
N ALA A 112 3.02 -6.82 -6.95
CA ALA A 112 3.98 -6.19 -7.86
C ALA A 112 5.29 -6.98 -7.99
N PHE A 113 5.63 -7.86 -7.03
CA PHE A 113 6.80 -8.74 -7.10
C PHE A 113 6.79 -9.66 -8.31
N ALA A 114 5.60 -10.04 -8.80
CA ALA A 114 5.48 -10.86 -9.99
C ALA A 114 5.80 -10.11 -11.29
N VAL A 115 5.81 -8.77 -11.25
CA VAL A 115 6.03 -7.90 -12.42
C VAL A 115 7.45 -7.33 -12.42
N TYR A 116 8.09 -7.16 -11.26
CA TYR A 116 9.46 -6.61 -11.16
C TYR A 116 10.51 -7.34 -12.00
N PRO A 117 10.56 -8.70 -12.05
CA PRO A 117 11.53 -9.39 -12.91
C PRO A 117 11.36 -9.00 -14.39
N VAL A 118 10.12 -8.92 -14.86
CA VAL A 118 9.79 -8.54 -16.24
C VAL A 118 10.20 -7.10 -16.53
N ILE A 119 10.02 -6.19 -15.58
CA ILE A 119 10.46 -4.79 -15.74
C ILE A 119 11.98 -4.71 -15.86
N ALA A 120 12.72 -5.43 -15.00
CA ALA A 120 14.18 -5.44 -15.05
C ALA A 120 14.71 -6.02 -16.38
N GLU A 121 14.11 -7.12 -16.82
CA GLU A 121 14.45 -7.82 -18.06
C GLU A 121 14.20 -6.93 -19.29
N VAL A 122 12.98 -6.42 -19.44
CA VAL A 122 12.60 -5.55 -20.57
C VAL A 122 13.43 -4.26 -20.58
N ALA A 123 13.77 -3.72 -19.41
CA ALA A 123 14.66 -2.56 -19.34
C ALA A 123 16.06 -2.87 -19.85
N ALA A 124 16.65 -3.98 -19.41
CA ALA A 124 17.99 -4.38 -19.82
C ALA A 124 18.05 -4.72 -21.32
N GLU A 125 17.07 -5.46 -21.86
CA GLU A 125 16.93 -5.74 -23.30
C GLU A 125 16.84 -4.45 -24.13
N ALA A 126 16.11 -3.46 -23.63
CA ALA A 126 15.96 -2.14 -24.25
C ALA A 126 17.20 -1.24 -24.10
N LYS A 127 18.26 -1.74 -23.47
CA LYS A 127 19.47 -0.99 -23.10
C LYS A 127 19.19 0.21 -22.18
N ILE A 128 18.09 0.16 -21.44
CA ILE A 128 17.71 1.17 -20.45
C ILE A 128 18.23 0.71 -19.09
N ARG A 129 18.96 1.59 -18.39
CA ARG A 129 19.45 1.35 -17.03
C ARG A 129 18.31 0.87 -16.11
N PRO A 130 18.29 -0.40 -15.65
CA PRO A 130 17.17 -0.95 -14.87
C PRO A 130 16.87 -0.20 -13.58
N GLU A 131 17.88 0.41 -12.94
CA GLU A 131 17.69 1.28 -11.77
C GLU A 131 16.56 2.31 -11.96
N ARG A 132 16.41 2.87 -13.17
CA ARG A 132 15.39 3.90 -13.46
C ARG A 132 13.97 3.33 -13.31
N PRO A 133 13.51 2.38 -14.14
CA PRO A 133 12.17 1.79 -13.99
C PRO A 133 12.00 1.00 -12.69
N MET A 134 13.03 0.31 -12.19
CA MET A 134 12.93 -0.55 -11.01
C MET A 134 12.76 0.25 -9.73
N SER A 135 13.53 1.33 -9.56
CA SER A 135 13.39 2.19 -8.38
C SER A 135 11.99 2.82 -8.31
N MET A 136 11.48 3.33 -9.44
CA MET A 136 10.13 3.87 -9.47
C MET A 136 9.05 2.80 -9.38
N ALA A 137 9.23 1.59 -9.92
CA ALA A 137 8.22 0.55 -9.84
C ALA A 137 7.97 0.12 -8.40
N VAL A 138 9.02 -0.01 -7.58
CA VAL A 138 8.89 -0.32 -6.15
C VAL A 138 8.20 0.81 -5.39
N ILE A 139 8.68 2.05 -5.58
CA ILE A 139 8.12 3.23 -4.90
C ILE A 139 6.66 3.43 -5.27
N ALA A 140 6.34 3.42 -6.57
CA ALA A 140 4.99 3.65 -7.05
C ALA A 140 4.05 2.53 -6.60
N SER A 141 4.49 1.26 -6.62
CA SER A 141 3.68 0.15 -6.12
C SER A 141 3.42 0.23 -4.62
N GLY A 142 4.38 0.74 -3.82
CA GLY A 142 4.16 0.99 -2.40
C GLY A 142 3.11 2.08 -2.15
N ILE A 143 3.21 3.20 -2.87
CA ILE A 143 2.31 4.35 -2.72
C ILE A 143 0.93 4.11 -3.35
N ALA A 144 0.84 3.25 -4.37
CA ALA A 144 -0.40 2.86 -5.05
C ALA A 144 -1.45 2.27 -4.10
N ILE A 145 -1.04 1.78 -2.93
CA ILE A 145 -1.94 1.38 -1.84
C ILE A 145 -2.90 2.53 -1.49
N THR A 146 -2.43 3.78 -1.50
CA THR A 146 -3.26 4.97 -1.19
C THR A 146 -4.27 5.33 -2.29
N ALA A 147 -4.06 4.83 -3.50
CA ALA A 147 -4.97 5.00 -4.64
C ALA A 147 -5.87 3.77 -4.86
N SER A 148 -5.70 2.72 -4.05
CA SER A 148 -6.45 1.49 -4.23
C SER A 148 -7.77 1.52 -3.44
N PRO A 149 -8.93 1.26 -4.09
CA PRO A 149 -10.19 1.03 -3.38
C PRO A 149 -10.13 -0.21 -2.48
N MET A 150 -9.21 -1.14 -2.77
CA MET A 150 -9.11 -2.45 -2.13
C MET A 150 -8.06 -2.51 -1.02
N SER A 151 -7.29 -1.44 -0.79
CA SER A 151 -6.22 -1.51 0.19
C SER A 151 -6.73 -1.41 1.63
N ALA A 152 -5.97 -2.06 2.52
CA ALA A 152 -6.14 -1.93 3.96
C ALA A 152 -6.04 -0.47 4.44
N ALA A 153 -5.18 0.33 3.82
CA ALA A 153 -5.03 1.74 4.17
C ALA A 153 -6.29 2.53 3.78
N THR A 154 -6.88 2.29 2.61
CA THR A 154 -8.12 2.98 2.19
C THR A 154 -9.30 2.56 3.07
N ALA A 155 -9.36 1.27 3.44
CA ALA A 155 -10.31 0.80 4.44
C ALA A 155 -10.19 1.55 5.78
N GLY A 156 -8.95 1.79 6.23
CA GLY A 156 -8.66 2.64 7.39
C GLY A 156 -9.18 4.07 7.21
N MET A 157 -8.90 4.71 6.07
CA MET A 157 -9.39 6.06 5.76
C MET A 157 -10.92 6.14 5.78
N ILE A 158 -11.62 5.16 5.20
CA ILE A 158 -13.09 5.12 5.20
C ILE A 158 -13.62 4.95 6.62
N ALA A 159 -13.05 4.02 7.39
CA ALA A 159 -13.47 3.79 8.77
C ALA A 159 -13.29 5.06 9.62
N THR A 160 -12.21 5.81 9.41
CA THR A 160 -11.93 7.06 10.12
C THR A 160 -12.79 8.23 9.66
N LEU A 161 -12.89 8.47 8.35
CA LEU A 161 -13.45 9.72 7.82
C LEU A 161 -14.94 9.67 7.50
N SER A 162 -15.54 8.48 7.45
CA SER A 162 -16.98 8.33 7.18
C SER A 162 -17.87 9.04 8.21
N MET A 163 -17.46 9.05 9.47
CA MET A 163 -18.15 9.78 10.55
C MET A 163 -18.05 11.30 10.42
N TYR A 164 -17.06 11.80 9.66
CA TYR A 164 -16.86 13.21 9.33
C TYR A 164 -17.49 13.59 7.98
N GLY A 165 -18.41 12.76 7.46
CA GLY A 165 -19.13 13.04 6.21
C GLY A 165 -18.33 12.78 4.93
N VAL A 166 -17.08 12.32 5.02
CA VAL A 166 -16.28 12.01 3.83
C VAL A 166 -16.79 10.75 3.15
N SER A 167 -17.10 10.87 1.86
CA SER A 167 -17.50 9.73 1.03
C SER A 167 -16.30 8.93 0.54
N PHE A 168 -16.53 7.66 0.19
CA PHE A 168 -15.52 6.81 -0.43
C PHE A 168 -15.01 7.40 -1.75
N PHE A 169 -15.92 7.98 -2.53
CA PHE A 169 -15.59 8.66 -3.78
C PHE A 169 -14.62 9.82 -3.55
N GLN A 170 -14.86 10.69 -2.57
CA GLN A 170 -13.98 11.83 -2.32
C GLN A 170 -12.55 11.41 -1.98
N ILE A 171 -12.38 10.31 -1.23
CA ILE A 171 -11.05 9.76 -0.93
C ILE A 171 -10.34 9.40 -2.24
N LEU A 172 -10.97 8.61 -3.11
CA LEU A 172 -10.36 8.17 -4.37
C LEU A 172 -10.21 9.28 -5.40
N ALA A 173 -11.16 10.21 -5.45
CA ALA A 173 -11.16 11.36 -6.35
C ALA A 173 -9.97 12.29 -6.09
N VAL A 174 -9.46 12.32 -4.86
CA VAL A 174 -8.21 13.01 -4.51
C VAL A 174 -7.00 12.09 -4.64
N SER A 175 -7.04 10.90 -4.01
CA SER A 175 -5.85 10.08 -3.87
C SER A 175 -5.39 9.44 -5.18
N MET A 176 -6.32 9.03 -6.06
CA MET A 176 -5.96 8.38 -7.32
C MET A 176 -5.30 9.33 -8.32
N PRO A 177 -5.82 10.55 -8.61
CA PRO A 177 -5.12 11.48 -9.48
C PRO A 177 -3.82 12.00 -8.85
N ALA A 178 -3.79 12.23 -7.53
CA ALA A 178 -2.57 12.60 -6.81
C ALA A 178 -1.46 11.54 -6.96
N PHE A 179 -1.82 10.26 -6.82
CA PHE A 179 -0.92 9.14 -7.06
C PHE A 179 -0.39 9.11 -8.50
N VAL A 180 -1.26 9.30 -9.50
CA VAL A 180 -0.84 9.32 -10.92
C VAL A 180 0.14 10.45 -11.17
N ILE A 181 -0.17 11.67 -10.71
CA ILE A 181 0.73 12.83 -10.85
C ILE A 181 2.07 12.57 -10.15
N GLY A 182 2.04 12.08 -8.91
CA GLY A 182 3.25 11.74 -8.17
C GLY A 182 4.11 10.69 -8.87
N THR A 183 3.47 9.65 -9.44
CA THR A 183 4.16 8.61 -10.21
C THR A 183 4.82 9.20 -11.45
N LEU A 184 4.11 10.04 -12.21
CA LEU A 184 4.65 10.67 -13.41
C LEU A 184 5.82 11.62 -13.09
N CYS A 185 5.73 12.40 -12.00
CA CYS A 185 6.84 13.23 -11.52
C CYS A 185 8.06 12.37 -11.13
N GLY A 186 7.85 11.26 -10.42
CA GLY A 186 8.90 10.32 -10.06
C GLY A 186 9.56 9.69 -11.29
N CYS A 187 8.77 9.25 -12.26
CA CYS A 187 9.26 8.71 -13.54
C CYS A 187 10.06 9.76 -14.33
N ALA A 188 9.58 11.00 -14.40
CA ALA A 188 10.30 12.10 -15.04
C ALA A 188 11.64 12.38 -14.34
N PHE A 189 11.68 12.34 -13.01
CA PHE A 189 12.89 12.53 -12.23
C PHE A 189 13.94 11.44 -12.50
N VAL A 190 13.54 10.17 -12.60
CA VAL A 190 14.49 9.07 -12.86
C VAL A 190 14.81 8.87 -14.35
N TYR A 191 14.10 9.53 -15.27
CA TYR A 191 14.15 9.24 -16.71
C TYR A 191 15.56 9.22 -17.32
N LYS A 192 16.44 10.11 -16.86
CA LYS A 192 17.85 10.18 -17.27
C LYS A 192 18.81 10.11 -16.09
N ARG A 193 18.39 9.52 -14.98
CA ARG A 193 19.24 9.42 -13.78
C ARG A 193 20.30 8.33 -13.98
N GLY A 194 21.54 8.65 -13.63
CA GLY A 194 22.69 7.76 -13.79
C GLY A 194 23.16 7.61 -15.24
N ALA A 195 24.30 6.95 -15.42
CA ALA A 195 24.84 6.64 -16.74
C ALA A 195 23.89 5.75 -17.55
N GLU A 196 23.94 5.88 -18.89
CA GLU A 196 23.32 4.89 -19.77
C GLU A 196 23.90 3.50 -19.50
N LEU A 197 23.08 2.46 -19.70
CA LEU A 197 23.41 1.10 -19.25
C LEU A 197 24.76 0.64 -19.81
N GLU A 198 25.00 0.85 -21.10
CA GLU A 198 26.23 0.44 -21.79
C GLU A 198 27.48 1.15 -21.27
N ASN A 199 27.32 2.29 -20.61
CA ASN A 199 28.40 3.09 -20.02
C ASN A 199 28.54 2.89 -18.51
N ASP A 200 27.72 2.04 -17.88
CA ASP A 200 27.82 1.78 -16.45
C ASP A 200 29.01 0.85 -16.14
N PRO A 201 29.96 1.25 -15.27
CA PRO A 201 31.15 0.45 -14.99
C PRO A 201 30.87 -0.92 -14.35
N GLU A 202 29.84 -1.02 -13.50
CA GLU A 202 29.45 -2.29 -12.88
C GLU A 202 28.84 -3.21 -13.93
N PHE A 203 28.00 -2.67 -14.82
CA PHE A 203 27.47 -3.43 -15.94
C PHE A 203 28.56 -3.95 -16.87
N GLN A 204 29.50 -3.08 -17.28
CA GLN A 204 30.65 -3.47 -18.10
C GLN A 204 31.51 -4.53 -17.43
N ARG A 205 31.75 -4.41 -16.11
CA ARG A 205 32.47 -5.43 -15.33
C ARG A 205 31.76 -6.78 -15.39
N ARG A 206 30.45 -6.83 -15.16
CA ARG A 206 29.66 -8.08 -15.16
C ARG A 206 29.60 -8.73 -16.54
N VAL A 207 29.51 -7.92 -17.60
CA VAL A 207 29.60 -8.42 -18.98
C VAL A 207 30.99 -9.01 -19.24
N ALA A 208 32.06 -8.30 -18.86
CA ALA A 208 33.43 -8.74 -19.06
C ALA A 208 33.79 -10.00 -18.25
N SER A 209 33.24 -10.16 -17.04
CA SER A 209 33.45 -11.35 -16.19
C SER A 209 32.54 -12.53 -16.54
N GLY A 210 31.56 -12.33 -17.44
CA GLY A 210 30.55 -13.35 -17.78
C GLY A 210 29.46 -13.52 -16.72
N GLU A 211 29.46 -12.73 -15.63
CA GLU A 211 28.40 -12.69 -14.61
C GLU A 211 27.05 -12.21 -15.20
N TYR A 212 27.11 -11.40 -16.26
CA TYR A 212 25.94 -10.99 -17.02
C TYR A 212 26.06 -11.47 -18.46
N GLN A 213 25.23 -12.44 -18.81
CA GLN A 213 24.94 -12.77 -20.20
C GLN A 213 23.64 -12.06 -20.56
N MET A 214 23.62 -11.30 -21.66
CA MET A 214 22.36 -10.83 -22.24
C MET A 214 21.52 -12.07 -22.48
N LEU A 215 20.47 -12.23 -21.68
CA LEU A 215 19.55 -13.35 -21.79
C LEU A 215 18.96 -13.29 -23.20
N HIS A 216 19.41 -14.16 -24.09
CA HIS A 216 18.43 -14.95 -24.78
C HIS A 216 17.97 -15.94 -23.70
N GLU A 217 16.76 -15.74 -23.16
CA GLU A 217 16.19 -16.70 -22.21
C GLU A 217 16.39 -18.11 -22.76
N ASP A 218 16.70 -19.09 -21.89
CA ASP A 218 16.65 -20.50 -22.26
C ASP A 218 15.36 -20.75 -23.05
N GLU A 219 15.46 -21.25 -24.28
CA GLU A 219 14.32 -21.49 -25.16
C GLU A 219 13.21 -22.30 -24.45
N ALA A 220 13.58 -23.11 -23.45
CA ALA A 220 12.69 -23.87 -22.59
C ALA A 220 11.78 -23.00 -21.68
N VAL A 221 12.29 -21.91 -21.10
CA VAL A 221 11.50 -21.00 -20.22
C VAL A 221 10.58 -20.12 -21.05
N MET A 222 11.05 -19.68 -22.22
CA MET A 222 10.23 -19.02 -23.25
C MET A 222 9.09 -19.94 -23.73
N ALA A 223 9.39 -21.21 -24.00
CA ALA A 223 8.40 -22.20 -24.42
C ALA A 223 7.33 -22.43 -23.33
N GLU A 224 7.73 -22.60 -22.07
CA GLU A 224 6.80 -22.82 -20.95
C GLU A 224 5.92 -21.59 -20.65
N ARG A 225 6.48 -20.37 -20.74
CA ARG A 225 5.69 -19.12 -20.67
C ARG A 225 4.77 -18.95 -21.87
N ALA A 226 5.20 -19.29 -23.08
CA ALA A 226 4.41 -19.20 -24.30
C ALA A 226 3.26 -20.24 -24.35
N GLU A 227 3.39 -21.38 -23.67
CA GLU A 227 2.44 -22.49 -23.75
C GLU A 227 1.21 -22.32 -22.84
N TYR A 228 1.33 -21.63 -21.69
CA TYR A 228 0.15 -21.40 -20.84
C TYR A 228 -0.86 -20.48 -21.54
N LYS A 229 -2.04 -21.04 -21.76
CA LYS A 229 -3.21 -20.33 -22.28
C LYS A 229 -4.19 -20.16 -21.13
N PRO A 230 -4.45 -18.91 -20.68
CA PRO A 230 -5.41 -18.68 -19.61
C PRO A 230 -6.77 -19.22 -20.03
N THR A 231 -7.30 -20.15 -19.24
CA THR A 231 -8.61 -20.76 -19.48
C THR A 231 -9.70 -19.70 -19.37
N LYS A 232 -10.90 -20.01 -19.91
CA LYS A 232 -12.06 -19.12 -19.77
C LYS A 232 -12.41 -18.86 -18.29
N THR A 233 -12.18 -19.83 -17.41
CA THR A 233 -12.43 -19.72 -15.96
C THR A 233 -11.48 -18.73 -15.28
N VAL A 234 -10.20 -18.71 -15.67
CA VAL A 234 -9.21 -17.73 -15.17
C VAL A 234 -9.57 -16.30 -15.58
N LYS A 235 -9.99 -16.10 -16.84
CA LYS A 235 -10.44 -14.77 -17.28
C LYS A 235 -11.71 -14.33 -16.56
N LEU A 236 -12.62 -15.27 -16.32
CA LEU A 236 -13.86 -15.03 -15.60
C LEU A 236 -13.59 -14.65 -14.14
N SER A 237 -12.61 -15.25 -13.45
CA SER A 237 -12.27 -14.86 -12.07
C SER A 237 -11.82 -13.41 -11.97
N VAL A 238 -10.97 -12.95 -12.89
CA VAL A 238 -10.53 -11.54 -12.97
C VAL A 238 -11.70 -10.61 -13.28
N LEU A 239 -12.59 -11.00 -14.20
CA LEU A 239 -13.79 -10.22 -14.50
C LEU A 239 -14.70 -10.09 -13.27
N LEU A 240 -14.99 -11.19 -12.59
CA LEU A 240 -15.84 -11.20 -11.39
C LEU A 240 -15.23 -10.36 -10.27
N PHE A 241 -13.91 -10.47 -10.06
CA PHE A 241 -13.20 -9.62 -9.10
C PHE A 241 -13.34 -8.13 -9.48
N GLY A 242 -13.10 -7.77 -10.74
CA GLY A 242 -13.27 -6.40 -11.22
C GLY A 242 -14.70 -5.87 -11.07
N LEU A 243 -15.72 -6.71 -11.28
CA LEU A 243 -17.12 -6.37 -11.03
C LEU A 243 -17.39 -6.17 -9.52
N GLY A 244 -16.77 -6.96 -8.64
CA GLY A 244 -16.83 -6.75 -7.20
C GLY A 244 -16.27 -5.40 -6.78
N VAL A 245 -15.06 -5.05 -7.26
CA VAL A 245 -14.45 -3.73 -7.03
C VAL A 245 -15.34 -2.60 -7.56
N ALA A 246 -15.85 -2.73 -8.79
CA ALA A 246 -16.74 -1.74 -9.38
C ALA A 246 -18.04 -1.57 -8.58
N THR A 247 -18.60 -2.66 -8.07
CA THR A 247 -19.79 -2.65 -7.21
C THR A 247 -19.53 -1.87 -5.92
N VAL A 248 -18.39 -2.14 -5.26
CA VAL A 248 -17.99 -1.39 -4.04
C VAL A 248 -17.86 0.11 -4.33
N ILE A 249 -17.21 0.48 -5.44
CA ILE A 249 -17.07 1.89 -5.83
C ILE A 249 -18.43 2.53 -6.10
N LEU A 250 -19.28 1.87 -6.89
CA LEU A 250 -20.59 2.39 -7.27
C LEU A 250 -21.46 2.65 -6.03
N PHE A 251 -21.67 1.62 -5.20
CA PHE A 251 -22.52 1.71 -4.02
C PHE A 251 -21.90 2.52 -2.89
N GLY A 252 -20.56 2.52 -2.76
CA GLY A 252 -19.83 3.36 -1.81
C GLY A 252 -19.86 4.86 -2.17
N THR A 253 -20.01 5.17 -3.46
CA THR A 253 -20.17 6.54 -3.97
C THR A 253 -21.60 7.03 -3.80
N PHE A 254 -22.57 6.26 -4.30
CA PHE A 254 -23.98 6.64 -4.27
C PHE A 254 -24.68 6.05 -3.05
N LYS A 255 -24.50 6.69 -1.89
CA LYS A 255 -25.12 6.25 -0.62
C LYS A 255 -26.65 6.16 -0.69
N SER A 256 -27.30 6.87 -1.61
CA SER A 256 -28.74 6.78 -1.85
C SER A 256 -29.21 5.42 -2.39
N LEU A 257 -28.30 4.62 -2.96
CA LEU A 257 -28.59 3.25 -3.41
C LEU A 257 -28.51 2.24 -2.26
N LEU A 258 -28.00 2.65 -1.10
CA LEU A 258 -27.83 1.77 0.05
C LEU A 258 -29.14 1.70 0.84
N PRO A 259 -29.49 0.51 1.37
CA PRO A 259 -30.64 0.39 2.25
C PRO A 259 -30.43 1.24 3.51
N SER A 260 -31.53 1.78 4.00
CA SER A 260 -31.61 2.51 5.26
C SER A 260 -32.75 1.97 6.11
N TRP A 261 -32.58 2.04 7.42
CA TRP A 261 -33.55 1.59 8.40
C TRP A 261 -33.77 2.68 9.43
N ASP A 262 -35.00 2.83 9.92
CA ASP A 262 -35.27 3.70 11.07
C ASP A 262 -35.06 2.91 12.36
N ILE A 263 -34.05 3.33 13.14
CA ILE A 263 -33.68 2.72 14.42
C ILE A 263 -33.69 3.84 15.46
N ASP A 264 -34.48 3.69 16.52
CA ASP A 264 -34.62 4.67 17.61
C ASP A 264 -34.93 6.10 17.11
N GLY A 265 -35.79 6.20 16.09
CA GLY A 265 -36.19 7.47 15.47
C GLY A 265 -35.10 8.15 14.63
N LYS A 266 -33.98 7.44 14.35
CA LYS A 266 -32.91 7.90 13.46
C LYS A 266 -32.82 7.00 12.23
N THR A 267 -32.75 7.61 11.06
CA THR A 267 -32.46 6.88 9.82
C THR A 267 -30.99 6.50 9.77
N VAL A 268 -30.72 5.20 9.84
CA VAL A 268 -29.39 4.60 9.76
C VAL A 268 -29.21 3.98 8.39
N VAL A 269 -28.27 4.52 7.61
CA VAL A 269 -27.89 3.99 6.28
C VAL A 269 -26.81 2.93 6.44
N LEU A 270 -26.84 1.87 5.61
CA LEU A 270 -25.77 0.87 5.57
C LEU A 270 -24.40 1.54 5.42
N SER A 271 -23.49 1.21 6.33
CA SER A 271 -22.14 1.81 6.32
C SER A 271 -21.29 1.26 5.16
N THR A 272 -20.47 2.12 4.57
CA THR A 272 -19.53 1.72 3.51
C THR A 272 -18.58 0.59 3.93
N PRO A 273 -18.03 0.56 5.17
CA PRO A 273 -17.30 -0.60 5.68
C PRO A 273 -18.04 -1.94 5.55
N MET A 274 -19.31 -1.98 5.95
CA MET A 274 -20.12 -3.20 5.90
C MET A 274 -20.42 -3.61 4.44
N LEU A 275 -20.71 -2.64 3.58
CA LEU A 275 -20.88 -2.88 2.15
C LEU A 275 -19.64 -3.57 1.55
N ILE A 276 -18.43 -3.09 1.84
CA ILE A 276 -17.19 -3.70 1.34
C ILE A 276 -17.09 -5.16 1.79
N GLN A 277 -17.30 -5.42 3.07
CA GLN A 277 -17.24 -6.78 3.63
C GLN A 277 -18.22 -7.72 2.94
N MET A 278 -19.48 -7.30 2.78
CA MET A 278 -20.52 -8.09 2.13
C MET A 278 -20.19 -8.38 0.67
N VAL A 279 -19.84 -7.34 -0.11
CA VAL A 279 -19.61 -7.46 -1.55
C VAL A 279 -18.37 -8.31 -1.84
N MET A 280 -17.29 -8.14 -1.07
CA MET A 280 -16.05 -8.88 -1.32
C MET A 280 -16.17 -10.37 -0.95
N LEU A 281 -16.89 -10.71 0.12
CA LEU A 281 -17.18 -12.10 0.44
C LEU A 281 -18.11 -12.74 -0.59
N ALA A 282 -19.14 -12.03 -1.06
CA ALA A 282 -20.01 -12.50 -2.14
C ALA A 282 -19.23 -12.71 -3.44
N CYS A 283 -18.34 -11.76 -3.79
CA CYS A 283 -17.45 -11.85 -4.94
C CYS A 283 -16.53 -13.08 -4.85
N ALA A 284 -15.97 -13.35 -3.66
CA ALA A 284 -15.15 -14.53 -3.43
C ALA A 284 -15.94 -15.82 -3.74
N LEU A 285 -17.17 -15.93 -3.25
CA LEU A 285 -18.03 -17.09 -3.51
C LEU A 285 -18.32 -17.26 -5.01
N PHE A 286 -18.63 -16.17 -5.71
CA PHE A 286 -18.85 -16.24 -7.16
C PHE A 286 -17.60 -16.71 -7.91
N ILE A 287 -16.41 -16.24 -7.53
CA ILE A 287 -15.16 -16.72 -8.13
C ILE A 287 -14.97 -18.20 -7.83
N ILE A 288 -15.18 -18.67 -6.59
CA ILE A 288 -15.05 -20.08 -6.22
C ILE A 288 -15.92 -20.95 -7.13
N ILE A 289 -17.20 -20.61 -7.26
CA ILE A 289 -18.18 -21.40 -8.01
C ILE A 289 -17.89 -21.37 -9.50
N PHE A 290 -17.76 -20.17 -10.09
CA PHE A 290 -17.70 -20.02 -11.54
C PHE A 290 -16.31 -20.25 -12.12
N ALA A 291 -15.25 -19.94 -11.37
CA ALA A 291 -13.88 -20.27 -11.77
C ALA A 291 -13.44 -21.68 -11.32
N LYS A 292 -14.30 -22.39 -10.57
CA LYS A 292 -14.06 -23.75 -10.05
C LYS A 292 -12.77 -23.84 -9.24
N VAL A 293 -12.58 -22.90 -8.32
CA VAL A 293 -11.36 -22.81 -7.51
C VAL A 293 -11.35 -23.95 -6.48
N PRO A 294 -10.31 -24.81 -6.46
CA PRO A 294 -10.23 -25.89 -5.50
C PRO A 294 -9.91 -25.35 -4.09
N SER A 295 -10.45 -25.99 -3.06
CA SER A 295 -10.46 -25.46 -1.68
C SER A 295 -9.07 -25.37 -1.03
N ASP A 296 -8.12 -26.22 -1.43
CA ASP A 296 -6.72 -26.16 -1.00
C ASP A 296 -6.01 -24.88 -1.48
N LYS A 297 -6.56 -24.20 -2.48
CA LYS A 297 -6.02 -22.95 -3.04
C LYS A 297 -6.54 -21.69 -2.35
N PHE A 298 -7.52 -21.79 -1.45
CA PHE A 298 -8.11 -20.61 -0.81
C PHE A 298 -7.14 -19.86 0.12
N ALA A 299 -6.19 -20.56 0.74
CA ALA A 299 -5.25 -19.98 1.72
C ALA A 299 -3.77 -20.31 1.45
N SER A 300 -3.46 -21.10 0.42
CA SER A 300 -2.08 -21.49 0.11
C SER A 300 -1.30 -20.40 -0.64
N GLY A 301 -2.00 -19.42 -1.22
CA GLY A 301 -1.41 -18.30 -1.96
C GLY A 301 -0.63 -17.30 -1.10
N SER A 302 0.29 -16.59 -1.74
CA SER A 302 1.10 -15.54 -1.10
C SER A 302 0.28 -14.34 -0.63
N VAL A 303 -0.84 -14.03 -1.30
CA VAL A 303 -1.73 -12.92 -0.91
C VAL A 303 -2.39 -13.20 0.43
N PHE A 304 -2.86 -14.43 0.68
CA PHE A 304 -3.46 -14.77 1.97
C PHE A 304 -2.47 -14.61 3.12
N ARG A 305 -1.26 -15.16 2.95
CA ARG A 305 -0.19 -15.11 3.96
C ARG A 305 0.24 -13.67 4.25
N SER A 306 0.57 -12.91 3.22
CA SER A 306 0.97 -11.49 3.36
C SER A 306 -0.14 -10.63 3.92
N GLY A 307 -1.38 -10.87 3.51
CA GLY A 307 -2.56 -10.21 4.02
C GLY A 307 -2.76 -10.47 5.52
N LEU A 308 -2.69 -11.72 5.96
CA LEU A 308 -2.82 -12.08 7.38
C LEU A 308 -1.73 -11.46 8.25
N ILE A 309 -0.48 -11.43 7.74
CA ILE A 309 0.64 -10.71 8.38
C ILE A 309 0.29 -9.23 8.56
N GLY A 310 -0.32 -8.60 7.55
CA GLY A 310 -0.78 -7.21 7.60
C GLY A 310 -1.90 -6.98 8.63
N VAL A 311 -2.90 -7.88 8.71
CA VAL A 311 -3.99 -7.82 9.68
C VAL A 311 -3.45 -7.81 11.11
N VAL A 312 -2.53 -8.73 11.43
CA VAL A 312 -1.91 -8.82 12.76
C VAL A 312 -1.15 -7.53 13.11
N GLY A 313 -0.40 -6.98 12.15
CA GLY A 313 0.32 -5.71 12.33
C GLY A 313 -0.60 -4.53 12.61
N VAL A 314 -1.65 -4.36 11.80
CA VAL A 314 -2.65 -3.29 11.99
C VAL A 314 -3.36 -3.43 13.33
N PHE A 315 -3.73 -4.65 13.72
CA PHE A 315 -4.40 -4.91 14.99
C PHE A 315 -3.56 -4.43 16.18
N GLY A 316 -2.33 -4.96 16.33
CA GLY A 316 -1.52 -4.66 17.51
C GLY A 316 -1.09 -3.19 17.60
N ILE A 317 -0.59 -2.61 16.51
CA ILE A 317 -0.14 -1.20 16.54
C ILE A 317 -1.31 -0.28 16.86
N SER A 318 -2.42 -0.39 16.14
CA SER A 318 -3.53 0.56 16.30
C SER A 318 -4.13 0.49 17.70
N TRP A 319 -4.17 -0.70 18.30
CA TRP A 319 -4.66 -0.87 19.66
C TRP A 319 -3.73 -0.20 20.68
N MET A 320 -2.42 -0.38 20.53
CA MET A 320 -1.41 0.26 21.38
C MET A 320 -1.44 1.78 21.24
N THR A 321 -1.37 2.28 20.01
CA THR A 321 -1.35 3.73 19.76
C THR A 321 -2.65 4.36 20.22
N GLY A 322 -3.80 3.75 19.91
CA GLY A 322 -5.10 4.24 20.40
C GLY A 322 -5.18 4.30 21.92
N THR A 323 -4.63 3.31 22.63
CA THR A 323 -4.61 3.30 24.11
C THR A 323 -3.81 4.47 24.67
N PHE A 324 -2.61 4.72 24.13
CA PHE A 324 -1.78 5.84 24.55
C PHE A 324 -2.41 7.19 24.19
N PHE A 325 -2.91 7.35 22.95
CA PHE A 325 -3.47 8.61 22.49
C PHE A 325 -4.77 8.97 23.23
N ASN A 326 -5.67 8.02 23.48
CA ASN A 326 -6.90 8.27 24.23
C ASN A 326 -6.61 8.76 25.65
N ALA A 327 -5.57 8.22 26.31
CA ALA A 327 -5.18 8.63 27.65
C ALA A 327 -4.66 10.08 27.71
N TYR A 328 -4.09 10.59 26.61
CA TYR A 328 -3.50 11.92 26.52
C TYR A 328 -4.20 12.83 25.50
N GLN A 329 -5.44 12.50 25.10
CA GLN A 329 -6.16 13.24 24.08
C GLN A 329 -6.26 14.75 24.40
N PRO A 330 -6.64 15.18 25.62
CA PRO A 330 -6.71 16.62 25.93
C PRO A 330 -5.36 17.33 25.80
N PHE A 331 -4.27 16.62 26.15
CA PHE A 331 -2.92 17.15 26.01
C PHE A 331 -2.55 17.34 24.53
N PHE A 332 -2.85 16.37 23.67
CA PHE A 332 -2.55 16.47 22.24
C PHE A 332 -3.38 17.55 21.55
N GLU A 333 -4.67 17.65 21.87
CA GLU A 333 -5.54 18.71 21.37
C GLU A 333 -4.97 20.09 21.74
N THR A 334 -4.65 20.31 23.01
CA THR A 334 -4.09 21.60 23.48
C THR A 334 -2.71 21.90 22.90
N THR A 335 -1.82 20.90 22.83
CA THR A 335 -0.43 21.10 22.39
C THR A 335 -0.34 21.39 20.89
N PHE A 336 -1.21 20.75 20.11
CA PHE A 336 -1.20 20.87 18.66
C PHE A 336 -2.25 21.84 18.12
N GLU A 337 -3.07 22.47 18.97
CA GLU A 337 -4.08 23.47 18.56
C GLU A 337 -3.49 24.53 17.62
N GLY A 338 -2.40 25.20 18.04
CA GLY A 338 -1.74 26.20 17.21
C GLY A 338 -1.19 25.64 15.89
N MET A 339 -0.74 24.37 15.86
CA MET A 339 -0.32 23.71 14.61
C MET A 339 -1.52 23.44 13.70
N VAL A 340 -2.64 22.96 14.25
CA VAL A 340 -3.87 22.68 13.50
C VAL A 340 -4.44 23.98 12.91
N GLU A 341 -4.40 25.08 13.65
CA GLU A 341 -4.91 26.37 13.18
C GLU A 341 -3.99 27.04 12.15
N SER A 342 -2.67 27.08 12.41
CA SER A 342 -1.74 27.89 11.60
C SER A 342 -0.96 27.12 10.54
N ALA A 343 -0.72 25.82 10.75
CA ALA A 343 0.15 25.00 9.90
C ALA A 343 -0.30 23.53 9.81
N PRO A 344 -1.56 23.23 9.46
CA PRO A 344 -2.08 21.85 9.51
C PRO A 344 -1.40 20.89 8.52
N MET A 345 -0.70 21.42 7.50
CA MET A 345 0.15 20.64 6.60
C MET A 345 1.34 19.97 7.31
N MET A 346 1.80 20.50 8.47
CA MET A 346 2.85 19.88 9.27
C MET A 346 2.47 18.47 9.74
N PHE A 347 1.18 18.16 9.81
CA PHE A 347 0.72 16.81 10.08
C PHE A 347 1.21 15.80 9.03
N GLY A 348 1.38 16.22 7.77
CA GLY A 348 1.99 15.39 6.73
C GLY A 348 3.41 14.95 7.06
N LEU A 349 4.20 15.83 7.67
CA LEU A 349 5.55 15.49 8.13
C LEU A 349 5.50 14.47 9.27
N ILE A 350 4.55 14.60 10.20
CA ILE A 350 4.32 13.63 11.27
C ILE A 350 3.97 12.26 10.68
N LEU A 351 3.00 12.21 9.75
CA LEU A 351 2.62 10.97 9.06
C LEU A 351 3.82 10.31 8.37
N PHE A 352 4.64 11.10 7.66
CA PHE A 352 5.80 10.59 6.94
C PHE A 352 6.87 10.03 7.87
N CYS A 353 7.24 10.78 8.91
CA CYS A 353 8.25 10.35 9.88
C CYS A 353 7.82 9.10 10.63
N PHE A 354 6.56 9.02 11.07
CA PHE A 354 6.06 7.82 11.74
C PHE A 354 5.91 6.64 10.78
N SER A 355 5.49 6.87 9.53
CA SER A 355 5.43 5.81 8.52
C SER A 355 6.80 5.17 8.28
N ALA A 356 7.86 5.98 8.26
CA ALA A 356 9.24 5.50 8.13
C ALA A 356 9.70 4.60 9.29
N VAL A 357 9.05 4.65 10.46
CA VAL A 357 9.35 3.77 11.61
C VAL A 357 8.36 2.59 11.68
N ILE A 358 7.11 2.81 11.30
CA ILE A 358 6.04 1.80 11.29
C ILE A 358 6.21 0.79 10.15
N PHE A 359 6.85 1.18 9.03
CA PHE A 359 7.04 0.33 7.85
C PHE A 359 5.74 -0.22 7.24
N SER A 360 4.63 0.50 7.39
CA SER A 360 3.33 0.08 6.86
C SER A 360 2.40 1.29 6.68
N PRO A 361 1.99 1.60 5.44
CA PRO A 361 1.02 2.66 5.18
C PRO A 361 -0.32 2.42 5.87
N SER A 362 -0.80 1.17 5.84
CA SER A 362 -2.07 0.79 6.45
C SER A 362 -2.06 0.95 7.97
N ALA A 363 -0.98 0.51 8.62
CA ALA A 363 -0.87 0.67 10.07
C ALA A 363 -0.65 2.13 10.46
N THR A 364 0.05 2.91 9.63
CA THR A 364 0.18 4.36 9.82
C THR A 364 -1.17 5.07 9.75
N VAL A 365 -2.00 4.74 8.74
CA VAL A 365 -3.37 5.26 8.65
C VAL A 365 -4.16 4.91 9.90
N SER A 366 -4.21 3.64 10.27
CA SER A 366 -5.00 3.18 11.42
C SER A 366 -4.55 3.78 12.75
N ALA A 367 -3.26 4.08 12.90
CA ALA A 367 -2.72 4.70 14.10
C ALA A 367 -2.93 6.23 14.15
N LEU A 368 -2.70 6.94 13.04
CA LEU A 368 -2.54 8.41 13.05
C LEU A 368 -3.69 9.17 12.40
N MET A 369 -4.39 8.62 11.41
CA MET A 369 -5.50 9.35 10.77
C MET A 369 -6.67 9.61 11.75
N PRO A 370 -7.08 8.66 12.61
CA PRO A 370 -8.07 8.95 13.66
C PRO A 370 -7.64 10.09 14.59
N LEU A 371 -6.35 10.12 14.96
CA LEU A 371 -5.79 11.17 15.79
C LEU A 371 -5.87 12.53 15.10
N GLY A 372 -5.43 12.62 13.84
CA GLY A 372 -5.52 13.86 13.07
C GLY A 372 -6.96 14.37 12.95
N ALA A 373 -7.91 13.47 12.75
CA ALA A 373 -9.33 13.81 12.70
C ALA A 373 -9.87 14.29 14.06
N ALA A 374 -9.51 13.62 15.15
CA ALA A 374 -9.91 14.01 16.51
C ALA A 374 -9.34 15.38 16.92
N MET A 375 -8.11 15.70 16.48
CA MET A 375 -7.47 17.01 16.67
C MET A 375 -8.11 18.13 15.83
N GLY A 376 -9.12 17.85 15.01
CA GLY A 376 -9.80 18.87 14.20
C GLY A 376 -9.11 19.21 12.88
N ILE A 377 -8.14 18.41 12.41
CA ILE A 377 -7.56 18.62 11.08
C ILE A 377 -8.66 18.43 10.03
N PRO A 378 -8.84 19.37 9.08
CA PRO A 378 -9.90 19.27 8.08
C PRO A 378 -9.86 17.93 7.32
N PRO A 379 -10.99 17.21 7.19
CA PRO A 379 -11.00 15.90 6.53
C PRO A 379 -10.44 15.93 5.09
N ALA A 380 -10.71 17.00 4.35
CA ALA A 380 -10.14 17.23 3.02
C ALA A 380 -8.60 17.23 3.01
N LEU A 381 -8.00 17.78 4.07
CA LEU A 381 -6.55 17.81 4.24
C LEU A 381 -5.98 16.44 4.62
N LEU A 382 -6.66 15.69 5.48
CA LEU A 382 -6.26 14.32 5.82
C LEU A 382 -6.23 13.43 4.58
N VAL A 383 -7.20 13.58 3.67
CA VAL A 383 -7.20 12.90 2.38
C VAL A 383 -6.02 13.37 1.49
N ALA A 384 -5.74 14.67 1.44
CA ALA A 384 -4.62 15.21 0.68
C ALA A 384 -3.25 14.73 1.19
N LEU A 385 -3.11 14.58 2.51
CA LEU A 385 -1.90 14.11 3.18
C LEU A 385 -1.74 12.58 3.15
N TYR A 386 -2.71 11.85 2.59
CA TYR A 386 -2.71 10.40 2.59
C TYR A 386 -1.43 9.77 1.99
N PRO A 387 -0.84 10.26 0.89
CA PRO A 387 0.44 9.75 0.38
C PRO A 387 1.62 9.90 1.36
N ALA A 388 1.54 10.82 2.33
CA ALA A 388 2.55 10.97 3.38
C ALA A 388 2.60 9.75 4.32
N THR A 389 1.59 8.88 4.30
CA THR A 389 1.62 7.61 5.03
C THR A 389 2.56 6.57 4.42
N CYS A 390 3.26 6.88 3.32
CA CYS A 390 4.18 5.99 2.62
C CYS A 390 5.65 6.43 2.74
N GLY A 391 6.16 6.51 3.96
CA GLY A 391 7.57 6.75 4.29
C GLY A 391 8.38 5.46 4.50
N ASP A 392 7.78 4.29 4.29
CA ASP A 392 8.36 2.96 4.47
C ASP A 392 9.51 2.63 3.50
N PHE A 393 9.78 3.51 2.53
CA PHE A 393 10.96 3.40 1.67
C PHE A 393 12.25 3.94 2.27
N ILE A 394 12.21 4.66 3.40
CA ILE A 394 13.42 5.23 4.03
C ILE A 394 14.38 4.14 4.51
N VAL A 395 13.83 3.01 4.95
CA VAL A 395 14.60 1.79 5.27
C VAL A 395 14.18 0.73 4.26
N PRO A 396 15.13 0.08 3.56
CA PRO A 396 14.82 -0.96 2.61
C PRO A 396 14.00 -2.11 3.22
N GLY A 397 12.76 -2.28 2.73
CA GLY A 397 11.91 -3.41 3.04
C GLY A 397 12.04 -4.53 2.01
N ALA A 398 11.17 -5.53 2.11
CA ALA A 398 11.16 -6.70 1.21
C ALA A 398 11.05 -6.30 -0.28
N GLY A 399 10.29 -5.25 -0.59
CA GLY A 399 10.12 -4.75 -1.97
C GLY A 399 11.43 -4.25 -2.57
N GLN A 400 12.13 -3.40 -1.83
CA GLN A 400 13.42 -2.83 -2.21
C GLN A 400 14.50 -3.91 -2.30
N ILE A 401 14.55 -4.82 -1.32
CA ILE A 401 15.52 -5.93 -1.28
C ILE A 401 15.30 -6.90 -2.44
N GLY A 402 14.07 -7.36 -2.64
CA GLY A 402 13.75 -8.29 -3.74
C GLY A 402 14.00 -7.67 -5.10
N CYS A 403 13.68 -6.39 -5.28
CA CYS A 403 13.90 -5.65 -6.51
C CYS A 403 15.38 -5.57 -6.91
N VAL A 404 16.29 -5.37 -5.94
CA VAL A 404 17.75 -5.41 -6.21
C VAL A 404 18.16 -6.79 -6.73
N SER A 405 17.61 -7.87 -6.18
CA SER A 405 17.91 -9.24 -6.64
C SER A 405 17.40 -9.53 -8.06
N PHE A 406 16.37 -8.84 -8.52
CA PHE A 406 15.85 -8.99 -9.88
C PHE A 406 16.69 -8.21 -10.92
N ASP A 407 17.39 -7.16 -10.50
CA ASP A 407 18.29 -6.42 -11.38
C ASP A 407 19.67 -7.11 -11.51
N ARG A 408 19.78 -7.98 -12.52
CA ARG A 408 21.05 -8.67 -12.84
C ARG A 408 22.14 -7.74 -13.36
N THR A 409 21.82 -6.52 -13.80
CA THR A 409 22.83 -5.56 -14.29
C THR A 409 23.63 -4.92 -13.16
N GLY A 410 23.13 -4.99 -11.91
CA GLY A 410 23.79 -4.39 -10.74
C GLY A 410 23.63 -2.88 -10.64
N THR A 411 22.79 -2.27 -11.48
CA THR A 411 22.58 -0.81 -11.46
C THR A 411 21.73 -0.35 -10.27
N THR A 412 20.79 -1.18 -9.81
CA THR A 412 19.93 -0.95 -8.65
C THR A 412 20.64 -1.41 -7.37
N LYS A 413 20.73 -0.54 -6.35
CA LYS A 413 21.58 -0.80 -5.18
C LYS A 413 20.90 -0.49 -3.85
N LEU A 414 21.16 -1.37 -2.88
CA LEU A 414 21.13 -1.05 -1.45
C LEU A 414 22.57 -0.70 -1.09
N GLY A 415 22.88 0.59 -0.93
CA GLY A 415 24.23 1.02 -0.59
C GLY A 415 24.61 0.62 0.84
N THR A 416 25.78 1.09 1.28
CA THR A 416 26.37 0.70 2.56
C THR A 416 25.58 1.19 3.78
N TYR A 417 24.85 2.30 3.63
CA TYR A 417 24.04 2.89 4.69
C TYR A 417 22.56 2.67 4.43
N VAL A 418 21.78 2.59 5.50
CA VAL A 418 20.32 2.38 5.46
C VAL A 418 19.61 3.38 4.55
N VAL A 419 20.07 4.63 4.49
CA VAL A 419 19.47 5.72 3.70
C VAL A 419 20.20 5.99 2.38
N ASN A 420 21.12 5.12 1.97
CA ASN A 420 21.85 5.27 0.72
C ASN A 420 21.43 4.16 -0.24
N HIS A 421 20.29 4.31 -0.91
CA HIS A 421 19.83 3.33 -1.90
C HIS A 421 19.04 3.99 -3.03
N SER A 422 18.89 3.27 -4.14
CA SER A 422 18.29 3.78 -5.38
C SER A 422 16.88 4.38 -5.18
N TYR A 423 16.12 3.88 -4.21
CA TYR A 423 14.73 4.25 -3.92
C TYR A 423 14.51 5.56 -3.12
N ILE A 424 15.51 6.11 -2.43
CA ILE A 424 15.28 7.27 -1.53
C ILE A 424 14.76 8.50 -2.28
N LEU A 425 15.55 9.03 -3.23
CA LEU A 425 15.20 10.25 -3.93
C LEU A 425 13.90 10.11 -4.74
N PRO A 426 13.68 9.01 -5.49
CA PRO A 426 12.42 8.81 -6.20
C PRO A 426 11.22 8.72 -5.23
N GLY A 427 11.41 8.11 -4.06
CA GLY A 427 10.42 8.09 -2.98
C GLY A 427 10.02 9.49 -2.50
N PHE A 428 11.00 10.34 -2.16
CA PHE A 428 10.74 11.72 -1.76
C PHE A 428 10.03 12.52 -2.85
N VAL A 429 10.52 12.44 -4.09
CA VAL A 429 9.91 13.14 -5.23
C VAL A 429 8.45 12.72 -5.38
N MET A 430 8.16 11.42 -5.28
CA MET A 430 6.81 10.91 -5.44
C MET A 430 5.88 11.34 -4.30
N VAL A 431 6.30 11.21 -3.04
CA VAL A 431 5.48 11.61 -1.89
C VAL A 431 5.21 13.12 -1.92
N ILE A 432 6.23 13.95 -2.11
CA ILE A 432 6.07 15.41 -2.16
C ILE A 432 5.14 15.81 -3.31
N SER A 433 5.34 15.24 -4.49
CA SER A 433 4.49 15.54 -5.66
C SER A 433 3.06 15.06 -5.46
N ALA A 434 2.85 13.87 -4.88
CA ALA A 434 1.53 13.33 -4.62
C ALA A 434 0.78 14.12 -3.54
N VAL A 435 1.43 14.48 -2.43
CA VAL A 435 0.83 15.34 -1.40
C VAL A 435 0.49 16.72 -1.95
N THR A 436 1.39 17.31 -2.73
CA THR A 436 1.15 18.62 -3.36
C THR A 436 -0.04 18.56 -4.32
N ALA A 437 -0.08 17.56 -5.20
CA ALA A 437 -1.21 17.35 -6.10
C ALA A 437 -2.51 17.09 -5.30
N GLY A 438 -2.46 16.23 -4.29
CA GLY A 438 -3.59 15.91 -3.43
C GLY A 438 -4.15 17.13 -2.72
N TYR A 439 -3.29 18.07 -2.29
CA TYR A 439 -3.72 19.34 -1.71
C TYR A 439 -4.54 20.19 -2.69
N PHE A 440 -4.07 20.35 -3.92
CA PHE A 440 -4.82 21.14 -4.91
C PHE A 440 -6.09 20.45 -5.37
N ILE A 441 -6.07 19.14 -5.54
CA ILE A 441 -7.25 18.36 -5.94
C ILE A 441 -8.30 18.37 -4.83
N SER A 442 -7.89 18.29 -3.55
CA SER A 442 -8.85 18.31 -2.44
C SER A 442 -9.63 19.61 -2.35
N LYS A 443 -9.06 20.74 -2.79
CA LYS A 443 -9.77 22.03 -2.90
C LYS A 443 -10.85 22.08 -3.98
N ILE A 444 -10.85 21.12 -4.91
CA ILE A 444 -11.84 21.01 -5.97
C ILE A 444 -12.92 19.98 -5.61
N VAL A 445 -12.53 18.93 -4.86
CA VAL A 445 -13.39 17.80 -4.51
C VAL A 445 -14.24 18.04 -3.24
N PHE A 446 -13.72 18.83 -2.30
CA PHE A 446 -14.38 19.25 -1.05
C PHE A 446 -14.67 20.74 -1.10
#